data_AF-A0A0C5H214-F1
#
_entry.id   AF-A0A0C5H214-F1
#
_cell.length_a   1.000
_cell.length_b   1.000
_cell.length_c   1.000
_cell.angle_alpha   90.00
_cell.angle_beta   90.00
_cell.angle_gamma   90.00
#
_symmetry.space_group_name_H-M   'P 1'
#
loop_
_entity.id
_entity.type
_entity.pdbx_description
1 polymer ?
#
loop_
_entity_poly.entity_id
_entity_poly.type
_entity_poly.pdbx_seq_one_letter_code
_entity_poly.pdbx_strand_id
1 'polypeptide(L)'
;TAVRESKSGAVDFRSEKAGIIHAGIGKVSFENKKIEENVLAFVSAVVKAKPSVAKGDYVKRVTLSSTMGCGIKVDLSSFSV
;
A
#
# COMPACT_ATOMS: atom_id res chain seq x y z
N THR A 1 -3.54 21.37 1.89
CA THR A 1 -2.60 22.35 1.29
C THR A 1 -1.43 21.55 0.76
N ALA A 2 -1.24 21.48 -0.55
CA ALA A 2 -0.28 20.55 -1.17
C ALA A 2 1.12 20.56 -0.52
N VAL A 3 1.63 21.74 -0.16
CA VAL A 3 2.94 21.90 0.48
C VAL A 3 3.01 21.24 1.87
N ARG A 4 1.92 21.24 2.65
CA ARG A 4 1.89 20.59 3.97
C ARG A 4 1.85 19.07 3.83
N GLU A 5 1.09 18.57 2.87
CA GLU A 5 0.93 17.12 2.60
C GLU A 5 2.23 16.51 2.07
N SER A 6 2.91 17.18 1.13
CA SER A 6 4.23 16.73 0.65
C SER A 6 5.27 16.74 1.77
N LYS A 7 5.23 17.71 2.68
CA LYS A 7 6.14 17.76 3.84
C LYS A 7 5.84 16.71 4.89
N SER A 8 4.59 16.27 5.03
CA SER A 8 4.21 15.20 5.96
C SER A 8 4.54 13.79 5.46
N GLY A 9 5.19 13.66 4.30
CA GLY A 9 5.62 12.36 3.77
C GLY A 9 4.57 11.67 2.90
N ALA A 10 3.82 12.44 2.11
CA ALA A 10 2.93 11.87 1.09
C ALA A 10 3.73 10.92 0.17
N VAL A 11 3.19 9.72 -0.03
CA VAL A 11 3.77 8.70 -0.90
C VAL A 11 2.94 8.62 -2.17
N ASP A 12 3.52 9.07 -3.28
CA ASP A 12 2.92 8.88 -4.59
C ASP A 12 3.16 7.44 -5.06
N PHE A 13 2.09 6.76 -5.47
CA PHE A 13 2.16 5.42 -6.02
C PHE A 13 1.64 5.41 -7.46
N ARG A 14 2.29 4.63 -8.32
CA ARG A 14 1.93 4.47 -9.72
C ARG A 14 1.94 2.99 -10.07
N SER A 15 1.00 2.57 -10.91
CA SER A 15 1.01 1.24 -11.50
C SER A 15 2.10 1.13 -12.56
N GLU A 16 2.86 0.04 -12.51
CA GLU A 16 3.76 -0.36 -13.58
C GLU A 16 3.00 -1.00 -14.75
N LYS A 17 3.71 -1.27 -15.86
CA LYS A 17 3.15 -1.90 -17.06
C LYS A 17 2.56 -3.29 -16.79
N ALA A 18 3.09 -4.00 -15.79
CA ALA A 18 2.59 -5.30 -15.35
C ALA A 18 1.34 -5.22 -14.45
N GLY A 19 0.84 -4.01 -14.14
CA GLY A 19 -0.32 -3.83 -13.25
C GLY A 19 0.02 -4.02 -11.76
N ILE A 20 1.30 -3.90 -11.39
CA ILE A 20 1.79 -4.01 -10.01
C ILE A 20 2.00 -2.59 -9.46
N ILE A 21 1.62 -2.38 -8.21
CA ILE A 21 1.82 -1.13 -7.48
C ILE A 21 2.85 -1.38 -6.39
N HIS A 22 3.88 -0.53 -6.33
CA HIS A 22 4.90 -0.54 -5.29
C HIS A 22 4.82 0.76 -4.49
N ALA A 23 4.88 0.67 -3.17
CA ALA A 23 4.93 1.83 -2.28
C ALA A 23 5.78 1.51 -1.05
N GLY A 24 6.53 2.51 -0.58
CA GLY A 24 7.27 2.44 0.67
C GLY A 24 6.34 2.72 1.84
N ILE A 25 6.06 1.71 2.67
CA ILE A 25 5.11 1.79 3.79
C ILE A 25 5.79 2.29 5.08
N GLY A 26 7.11 2.14 5.20
CA GLY A 26 7.87 2.61 6.35
C GLY A 26 9.30 2.06 6.41
N LYS A 27 9.91 2.19 7.59
CA LYS A 27 11.23 1.62 7.93
C LYS A 27 11.07 0.66 9.11
N VAL A 28 12.03 -0.26 9.26
CA VAL A 28 12.09 -1.21 10.39
C VAL A 28 12.20 -0.51 11.74
N SER A 29 12.70 0.73 11.76
CA SER A 29 12.79 1.56 12.97
C SER A 29 11.45 2.14 13.43
N PHE A 30 10.34 1.88 12.72
CA PHE A 30 9.01 2.33 13.13
C PHE A 30 8.37 1.31 14.06
N GLU A 31 7.50 1.80 14.92
CA GLU A 31 6.71 0.96 15.82
C GLU A 31 5.69 0.13 15.01
N ASN A 32 5.48 -1.13 15.42
CA ASN A 32 4.63 -2.08 14.68
C ASN A 32 3.23 -1.52 14.38
N LYS A 33 2.61 -0.83 15.35
CA LYS A 33 1.28 -0.21 15.17
C LYS A 33 1.25 0.81 14.03
N LYS A 34 2.29 1.63 13.89
CA LYS A 34 2.38 2.63 12.82
C LYS A 34 2.54 1.98 11.45
N ILE A 35 3.25 0.84 11.39
CA ILE A 35 3.38 0.08 10.16
C ILE A 35 2.02 -0.50 9.76
N GLU A 36 1.27 -1.08 10.70
CA GLU A 36 -0.09 -1.60 10.46
C GLU A 36 -1.03 -0.51 9.94
N GLU A 37 -1.06 0.65 10.60
CA GLU A 37 -1.86 1.81 10.18
C GLU A 37 -1.49 2.28 8.76
N ASN A 38 -0.20 2.34 8.44
CA ASN A 38 0.26 2.73 7.10
C ASN A 38 -0.16 1.71 6.03
N VAL A 39 -0.10 0.40 6.32
CA VAL A 39 -0.56 -0.65 5.39
C VAL A 39 -2.06 -0.49 5.14
N LEU A 40 -2.86 -0.34 6.19
CA LEU A 40 -4.32 -0.15 6.08
C LEU A 40 -4.66 1.11 5.28
N ALA A 41 -4.00 2.23 5.57
CA ALA A 41 -4.18 3.48 4.84
C ALA A 41 -3.86 3.31 3.35
N PHE A 42 -2.75 2.64 3.02
CA PHE A 42 -2.34 2.39 1.65
C PHE A 42 -3.35 1.50 0.89
N VAL A 43 -3.76 0.38 1.49
CA VAL A 43 -4.76 -0.52 0.88
C VAL A 43 -6.09 0.22 0.64
N SER A 44 -6.54 1.03 1.60
CA SER A 44 -7.75 1.83 1.45
C SER A 44 -7.66 2.86 0.32
N ALA A 45 -6.49 3.47 0.12
CA ALA A 45 -6.24 4.43 -0.95
C ALA A 45 -6.22 3.74 -2.32
N VAL A 46 -5.63 2.54 -2.42
CA VAL A 46 -5.62 1.73 -3.64
C VAL A 46 -7.05 1.30 -4.01
N VAL A 47 -7.86 0.84 -3.05
CA VAL A 47 -9.26 0.47 -3.31
C VAL A 47 -10.08 1.67 -3.79
N LYS A 48 -9.87 2.86 -3.19
CA LYS A 48 -10.53 4.11 -3.65
C LYS A 48 -10.06 4.55 -5.04
N ALA A 49 -8.82 4.26 -5.40
CA ALA A 49 -8.26 4.54 -6.73
C ALA A 49 -8.72 3.55 -7.81
N LYS A 50 -9.56 2.55 -7.47
CA LYS A 50 -10.13 1.61 -8.42
C LYS A 50 -10.91 2.36 -9.51
N PRO A 51 -10.52 2.26 -10.81
CA PRO A 51 -11.30 2.85 -11.88
C PRO A 51 -12.64 2.12 -12.03
N SER A 52 -13.70 2.86 -12.32
CA SER A 52 -15.07 2.34 -12.45
C SER A 52 -15.23 1.24 -13.51
N VAL A 53 -14.30 1.15 -14.46
CA VAL A 53 -14.28 0.15 -15.54
C VAL A 53 -13.68 -1.20 -15.10
N ALA A 54 -12.99 -1.25 -13.96
CA ALA A 54 -12.35 -2.49 -13.48
C ALA A 54 -13.39 -3.46 -12.90
N LYS A 55 -13.65 -4.55 -13.62
CA LYS A 55 -14.54 -5.66 -13.20
C LYS A 55 -13.76 -6.72 -12.42
N GLY A 56 -14.37 -7.27 -11.37
CA GLY A 56 -13.79 -8.31 -10.50
C GLY A 56 -12.91 -7.79 -9.36
N ASP A 57 -12.13 -8.69 -8.78
CA ASP A 57 -11.23 -8.41 -7.65
C ASP A 57 -10.09 -7.51 -8.09
N TYR A 58 -10.05 -6.30 -7.54
CA TYR A 58 -9.07 -5.28 -7.90
C TYR A 58 -7.68 -5.58 -7.32
N VAL A 59 -7.64 -6.17 -6.12
CA VAL A 59 -6.40 -6.57 -5.45
C VAL A 59 -6.33 -8.10 -5.44
N LYS A 60 -5.36 -8.67 -6.16
CA LYS A 60 -5.21 -10.13 -6.27
C LYS A 60 -4.30 -10.73 -5.19
N ARG A 61 -3.21 -10.04 -4.85
CA ARG A 61 -2.22 -10.47 -3.86
C ARG A 61 -1.56 -9.26 -3.22
N VAL A 62 -1.27 -9.36 -1.93
CA VAL A 62 -0.45 -8.41 -1.19
C VAL A 62 0.78 -9.14 -0.64
N THR A 63 1.95 -8.58 -0.88
CA THR A 63 3.22 -9.10 -0.40
C THR A 63 4.00 -7.97 0.27
N LEU A 64 4.39 -8.20 1.52
CA LEU A 64 5.27 -7.30 2.25
C LEU A 64 6.69 -7.85 2.19
N SER A 65 7.63 -7.02 1.80
CA SER A 65 9.05 -7.36 1.73
C SER A 65 9.87 -6.21 2.30
N SER A 66 10.97 -6.54 2.97
CA SER A 66 12.03 -5.57 3.22
C SER A 66 12.91 -5.42 1.97
N THR A 67 13.75 -4.39 1.92
CA THR A 67 14.59 -4.07 0.76
C THR A 67 15.50 -5.23 0.33
N MET A 68 15.96 -6.04 1.28
CA MET A 68 16.88 -7.17 1.03
C MET A 68 16.35 -8.50 1.62
N GLY A 69 15.10 -8.54 2.09
CA GLY A 69 14.52 -9.71 2.74
C GLY A 69 13.59 -10.50 1.83
N CYS A 70 13.17 -11.66 2.34
CA CYS A 70 12.14 -12.45 1.67
C CYS A 70 10.77 -11.75 1.76
N GLY A 71 9.98 -11.89 0.69
CA GLY A 71 8.61 -11.37 0.64
C GLY A 71 7.64 -12.34 1.32
N ILE A 72 6.90 -11.84 2.30
CA ILE A 72 5.84 -12.58 3.01
C ILE A 72 4.51 -12.20 2.38
N LYS A 73 3.73 -13.21 1.98
CA LYS A 73 2.36 -13.01 1.50
C LYS A 73 1.47 -12.72 2.70
N VAL A 74 0.69 -11.65 2.61
CA VAL A 74 -0.29 -11.29 3.62
C VAL A 74 -1.67 -11.59 3.06
N ASP A 75 -2.53 -12.16 3.89
CA ASP A 75 -3.89 -12.45 3.48
C ASP A 75 -4.70 -11.16 3.32
N LEU A 76 -5.52 -11.13 2.28
CA LEU A 76 -6.41 -10.02 1.96
C LEU A 76 -7.59 -9.94 2.92
N SER A 77 -7.99 -11.07 3.52
CA SER A 77 -9.08 -11.16 4.50
C SER A 77 -8.77 -10.45 5.83
N SER A 78 -7.48 -10.33 6.17
CA SER A 78 -7.03 -9.66 7.39
C SER A 78 -7.13 -8.14 7.31
N PHE A 79 -7.23 -7.58 6.11
CA PHE A 79 -7.47 -6.15 5.90
C PHE A 79 -8.99 -5.89 5.87
N SER A 80 -9.66 -6.21 6.97
CA SER A 80 -11.03 -5.73 7.18
C SER A 80 -10.96 -4.22 7.40
N VAL A 81 -11.38 -3.47 6.39
CA VAL A 81 -11.94 -2.13 6.59
C VAL A 81 -13.30 -2.27 7.25
#